data_AF-A0A529MGP1-F1
#
_entry.id   AF-A0A529MGP1-F1
#
_cell.length_a   1.000
_cell.length_b   1.000
_cell.length_c   1.000
_cell.angle_alpha   90.00
_cell.angle_beta   90.00
_cell.angle_gamma   90.00
#
_symmetry.space_group_name_H-M   'P 1'
#
loop_
_entity.id
_entity.type
_entity.pdbx_description
1 polymer ?
#
loop_
_entity_poly.entity_id
_entity_poly.type
_entity_poly.pdbx_seq_one_letter_code
_entity_poly.pdbx_strand_id
1 'polypeptide(L)'
;MDSLRELTAADETLDPADWADAEALSHRILDDAITYLRDVRERPVWREMPAEVRSFFKTPLPRSPAPVAEVYDDVARNVMPYPMGNIHPRFWSWYMG
;
A
#
# COMPACT_ATOMS: atom_id res chain seq x y z
N MET A 1 -29.07 21.76 10.74
CA MET A 1 -27.74 21.10 10.78
C MET A 1 -27.84 19.57 10.81
N ASP A 2 -28.94 18.96 11.27
CA ASP A 2 -29.13 17.50 11.22
C ASP A 2 -29.35 16.93 9.81
N SER A 3 -30.10 17.63 8.96
CA SER A 3 -30.41 17.16 7.60
C SER A 3 -29.18 16.96 6.70
N LEU A 4 -28.07 17.65 6.98
CA LEU A 4 -26.83 17.51 6.20
C LEU A 4 -26.03 16.25 6.60
N ARG A 5 -26.11 15.83 7.87
CA ARG A 5 -25.50 14.58 8.36
C ARG A 5 -26.26 13.34 7.88
N GLU A 6 -27.56 13.47 7.70
CA GLU A 6 -28.43 12.40 7.20
C GLU A 6 -28.22 12.14 5.70
N LEU A 7 -27.93 13.19 4.92
CA LEU A 7 -27.58 13.08 3.50
C LEU A 7 -26.23 12.38 3.26
N THR A 8 -25.22 12.66 4.09
CA THR A 8 -23.89 12.04 3.96
C THR A 8 -23.85 10.58 4.40
N ALA A 9 -24.77 10.14 5.26
CA ALA A 9 -24.85 8.73 5.68
C ALA A 9 -25.35 7.79 4.58
N ALA A 10 -25.98 8.34 3.53
CA ALA A 10 -26.48 7.59 2.38
C ALA A 10 -25.48 7.53 1.20
N ASP A 11 -24.43 8.35 1.23
CA ASP A 11 -23.40 8.37 0.20
C ASP A 11 -22.33 7.30 0.50
N GLU A 12 -21.93 6.55 -0.54
CA GLU A 12 -20.74 5.70 -0.44
C GLU A 12 -19.50 6.58 -0.24
N THR A 13 -18.91 6.52 0.96
CA THR A 13 -17.68 7.23 1.32
C THR A 13 -16.52 6.25 1.50
N LEU A 14 -15.30 6.76 1.35
CA LEU A 14 -14.07 6.05 1.72
C LEU A 14 -13.64 6.35 3.17
N ASP A 15 -14.47 7.05 3.94
CA ASP A 15 -14.20 7.30 5.34
C ASP A 15 -14.11 5.97 6.12
N PRO A 16 -13.10 5.82 6.99
CA PRO A 16 -12.99 4.64 7.83
C PRO A 16 -14.15 4.59 8.82
N ALA A 17 -14.59 3.38 9.16
CA ALA A 17 -15.57 3.17 10.22
C ALA A 17 -15.02 3.60 11.60
N ASP A 18 -13.70 3.52 11.79
CA ASP A 18 -12.99 3.96 12.99
C ASP A 18 -11.75 4.80 12.61
N TRP A 19 -11.76 6.06 13.01
CA TRP A 19 -10.67 7.00 12.74
C TRP A 19 -9.42 6.72 13.57
N ALA A 20 -9.54 6.16 14.77
CA ALA A 20 -8.38 5.83 15.60
C ALA A 20 -7.59 4.65 14.99
N ASP A 21 -8.29 3.65 14.46
CA ASP A 21 -7.66 2.54 13.73
C ASP A 21 -7.00 3.04 12.43
N ALA A 22 -7.66 3.94 11.70
CA ALA A 22 -7.10 4.54 10.50
C ALA A 22 -5.86 5.39 10.78
N GLU A 23 -5.87 6.17 11.86
CA GLU A 23 -4.71 6.95 12.33
C GLU A 23 -3.54 6.02 12.70
N ALA A 24 -3.81 4.99 13.51
CA ALA A 24 -2.79 4.02 13.92
C ALA A 24 -2.16 3.28 12.72
N LEU A 25 -2.98 2.89 11.74
CA LEU A 25 -2.48 2.30 10.50
C LEU A 25 -1.66 3.31 9.70
N SER A 26 -2.12 4.56 9.58
CA SER A 26 -1.41 5.61 8.83
C SER A 26 -0.02 5.88 9.40
N HIS A 27 0.11 5.93 10.73
CA HIS A 27 1.42 6.07 11.38
C HIS A 27 2.35 4.90 11.04
N ARG A 28 1.85 3.66 11.08
CA ARG A 28 2.63 2.47 10.69
C ARG A 28 3.09 2.56 9.24
N ILE A 29 2.20 2.93 8.32
CA ILE A 29 2.53 3.08 6.90
C ILE A 29 3.64 4.12 6.71
N LEU A 30 3.59 5.24 7.44
CA LEU A 30 4.62 6.27 7.40
C LEU A 30 5.96 5.78 7.96
N ASP A 31 5.95 5.09 9.10
CA ASP A 31 7.16 4.52 9.71
C ASP A 31 7.82 3.50 8.78
N ASP A 32 7.02 2.64 8.15
CA ASP A 32 7.46 1.65 7.17
C ASP A 32 8.00 2.32 5.91
N ALA A 33 7.35 3.37 5.40
CA ALA A 33 7.82 4.13 4.24
C ALA A 33 9.15 4.86 4.51
N ILE A 34 9.29 5.47 5.68
CA ILE A 34 10.53 6.14 6.11
C ILE A 34 11.66 5.11 6.22
N THR A 35 11.41 3.99 6.87
CA THR A 35 12.36 2.86 6.96
C THR A 35 12.72 2.33 5.58
N TYR A 36 11.72 2.16 4.72
CA TYR A 36 11.87 1.71 3.34
C TYR A 36 12.69 2.68 2.48
N LEU A 37 12.68 3.99 2.73
CA LEU A 37 13.56 4.93 2.03
C LEU A 37 14.95 5.00 2.65
N ARG A 38 15.04 5.02 3.99
CA ARG A 38 16.32 5.06 4.72
C ARG A 38 17.24 3.92 4.30
N ASP A 39 16.70 2.72 4.23
CA ASP A 39 17.48 1.50 4.02
C ASP A 39 17.55 1.10 2.52
N VAL A 40 17.10 1.97 1.60
CA VAL A 40 17.02 1.66 0.15
C VAL A 40 18.37 1.33 -0.46
N ARG A 41 19.46 1.92 0.07
CA ARG A 41 20.83 1.72 -0.42
C ARG A 41 21.37 0.34 -0.11
N GLU A 42 20.82 -0.32 0.91
CA GLU A 42 21.25 -1.64 1.38
C GLU A 42 20.58 -2.77 0.58
N ARG A 43 19.53 -2.45 -0.17
CA ARG A 43 18.78 -3.39 -1.01
C ARG A 43 19.34 -3.47 -2.43
N PRO A 44 19.09 -4.58 -3.15
CA PRO A 44 19.36 -4.62 -4.58
C PRO A 44 18.49 -3.59 -5.31
N VAL A 45 19.04 -2.99 -6.37
CA VAL A 45 18.30 -2.02 -7.23
C VAL A 45 17.03 -2.67 -7.77
N TRP A 46 17.13 -3.93 -8.19
CA TRP A 46 16.02 -4.72 -8.70
C TRP A 46 16.20 -6.16 -8.23
N ARG A 47 15.08 -6.85 -8.01
CA ARG A 47 15.06 -8.29 -7.76
C ARG A 47 13.89 -8.93 -8.50
N GLU A 48 14.10 -10.14 -8.96
CA GLU A 48 13.03 -10.90 -9.61
C GLU A 48 11.89 -11.20 -8.64
N MET A 49 10.65 -11.00 -9.09
CA MET A 49 9.45 -11.39 -8.37
C MET A 49 9.25 -12.92 -8.45
N PRO A 50 9.25 -13.65 -7.32
CA PRO A 50 9.05 -15.10 -7.29
C PRO A 50 7.71 -15.53 -7.87
N ALA A 51 7.62 -16.79 -8.33
CA ALA A 51 6.40 -17.34 -8.92
C ALA A 51 5.18 -17.27 -7.97
N GLU A 52 5.39 -17.56 -6.67
CA GLU A 52 4.40 -17.42 -5.59
C GLU A 52 3.77 -16.01 -5.55
N VAL A 53 4.61 -14.98 -5.58
CA VAL A 53 4.16 -13.58 -5.54
C VAL A 53 3.47 -13.22 -6.87
N ARG A 54 3.93 -13.75 -8.00
CA ARG A 54 3.23 -13.56 -9.28
C ARG A 54 1.86 -14.24 -9.33
N SER A 55 1.68 -15.38 -8.65
CA SER A 55 0.37 -16.05 -8.58
C SER A 55 -0.63 -15.29 -7.72
N PHE A 56 -0.18 -14.55 -6.71
CA PHE A 56 -1.05 -13.66 -5.92
C PHE A 56 -1.83 -12.69 -6.83
N PHE A 57 -1.18 -12.07 -7.82
CA PHE A 57 -1.84 -11.15 -8.76
C PHE A 57 -2.76 -11.83 -9.79
N LYS A 58 -2.86 -13.16 -9.79
CA LYS A 58 -3.79 -13.92 -10.65
C LYS A 58 -5.04 -14.36 -9.91
N THR A 59 -5.18 -14.05 -8.62
CA THR A 59 -6.38 -14.39 -7.86
C THR A 59 -7.58 -13.55 -8.34
N PRO A 60 -8.82 -14.06 -8.20
CA PRO A 60 -10.02 -13.28 -8.49
C PRO A 60 -10.08 -12.00 -7.64
N LEU A 61 -10.70 -10.95 -8.19
CA LEU A 61 -10.97 -9.74 -7.43
C LEU A 61 -11.92 -10.02 -6.26
N PRO A 62 -11.72 -9.38 -5.09
CA PRO A 62 -12.63 -9.53 -3.95
C PRO A 62 -14.02 -9.01 -4.31
N ARG A 63 -15.06 -9.72 -3.86
CA ARG A 63 -16.48 -9.35 -4.06
C ARG A 63 -17.11 -8.69 -2.84
N SER A 64 -16.35 -8.53 -1.78
CA SER A 64 -16.77 -7.93 -0.53
C SER A 64 -15.64 -7.03 0.00
N PRO A 65 -15.97 -6.03 0.83
CA PRO A 65 -14.96 -5.19 1.47
C PRO A 65 -13.96 -6.02 2.28
N ALA A 66 -12.73 -5.52 2.39
CA ALA A 66 -11.68 -6.07 3.24
C ALA A 66 -11.17 -4.99 4.20
N PRO A 67 -10.69 -5.36 5.39
CA PRO A 67 -10.02 -4.43 6.29
C PRO A 67 -8.81 -3.79 5.61
N VAL A 68 -8.70 -2.46 5.67
CA VAL A 68 -7.59 -1.72 5.02
C VAL A 68 -6.21 -2.16 5.52
N ALA A 69 -6.10 -2.59 6.78
CA ALA A 69 -4.87 -3.14 7.33
C ALA A 69 -4.42 -4.43 6.62
N GLU A 70 -5.35 -5.33 6.29
CA GLU A 70 -5.03 -6.56 5.55
C GLU A 70 -4.59 -6.25 4.12
N VAL A 71 -5.24 -5.27 3.48
CA VAL A 71 -4.83 -4.79 2.15
C VAL A 71 -3.43 -4.17 2.19
N TYR A 72 -3.10 -3.42 3.24
CA TYR A 72 -1.75 -2.89 3.43
C TYR A 72 -0.71 -3.99 3.62
N ASP A 73 -1.02 -5.01 4.43
CA ASP A 73 -0.13 -6.16 4.64
C ASP A 73 0.15 -6.91 3.32
N ASP A 74 -0.83 -7.01 2.43
CA ASP A 74 -0.64 -7.54 1.08
C ASP A 74 0.29 -6.67 0.23
N VAL A 75 0.14 -5.34 0.28
CA VAL A 75 1.04 -4.40 -0.41
C VAL A 75 2.46 -4.51 0.11
N ALA A 76 2.63 -4.47 1.44
CA ALA A 76 3.93 -4.54 2.10
C ALA A 76 4.68 -5.83 1.76
N ARG A 77 3.98 -6.96 1.64
CA ARG A 77 4.59 -8.27 1.35
C ARG A 77 4.79 -8.52 -0.14
N ASN A 78 3.82 -8.19 -0.98
CA ASN A 78 3.77 -8.65 -2.37
C ASN A 78 4.16 -7.58 -3.40
N VAL A 79 4.12 -6.30 -3.02
CA VAL A 79 4.44 -5.18 -3.93
C VAL A 79 5.76 -4.52 -3.54
N MET A 80 5.88 -4.05 -2.29
CA MET A 80 7.02 -3.23 -1.84
C MET A 80 8.40 -3.87 -2.01
N PRO A 81 8.60 -5.19 -1.86
CA PRO A 81 9.92 -5.79 -2.06
C PRO A 81 10.35 -5.89 -3.53
N TYR A 82 9.44 -5.71 -4.47
CA TYR A 82 9.67 -5.95 -5.91
C TYR A 82 9.44 -4.69 -6.76
N PRO A 83 10.03 -3.53 -6.38
CA PRO A 83 9.89 -2.33 -7.19
C PRO A 83 10.68 -2.47 -8.50
N MET A 84 10.38 -1.60 -9.46
CA MET A 84 11.23 -1.43 -10.64
C MET A 84 12.65 -1.00 -10.28
N GLY A 85 12.80 -0.25 -9.17
CA GLY A 85 14.09 0.21 -8.65
C GLY A 85 14.38 1.69 -8.84
N ASN A 86 13.50 2.46 -9.47
CA ASN A 86 13.70 3.87 -9.83
C ASN A 86 13.98 4.83 -8.66
N ILE A 87 13.60 4.45 -7.44
CA ILE A 87 13.92 5.19 -6.21
C ILE A 87 15.37 4.96 -5.71
N HIS A 88 16.07 3.95 -6.23
CA HIS A 88 17.40 3.60 -5.72
C HIS A 88 18.47 4.51 -6.34
N PRO A 89 19.42 5.08 -5.55
CA PRO A 89 20.54 5.89 -6.07
C PRO A 89 21.47 5.24 -7.12
N ARG A 90 21.35 3.91 -7.32
CA ARG A 90 22.14 3.10 -8.27
C ARG A 90 21.29 2.64 -9.46
N PHE A 91 20.05 3.13 -9.58
CA PHE A 91 19.21 2.91 -10.75
C PHE A 91 19.62 3.88 -11.87
N TRP A 92 20.32 3.36 -12.86
CA TRP A 92 20.90 4.14 -13.96
C TRP A 92 20.32 3.70 -15.32
N SER A 93 19.08 3.20 -15.31
CA SER A 93 18.33 2.89 -16.52
C SER A 93 17.70 4.17 -17.08
N TRP A 94 16.85 4.03 -18.10
CA TRP A 94 16.09 5.14 -18.67
C TRP A 94 15.25 5.86 -17.61
N TYR A 95 14.90 7.12 -17.91
CA TYR A 95 14.06 7.95 -17.05
C TYR A 95 12.73 7.24 -16.71
N MET A 96 12.47 7.07 -15.42
CA MET A 96 11.24 6.51 -14.86
C MET A 96 10.91 7.32 -13.60
N GLY A 97 9.92 8.21 -13.69
CA GLY A 97 9.51 9.15 -12.64
C GLY A 97 8.85 8.49 -11.43
#